data_AF-A0A3P8P5P9-F1
#
_entry.id   AF-A0A3P8P5P9-F1
#
_cell.length_a   1.000
_cell.length_b   1.000
_cell.length_c   1.000
_cell.angle_alpha   90.00
_cell.angle_beta   90.00
_cell.angle_gamma   90.00
#
_symmetry.space_group_name_H-M   'P 1'
#
loop_
_entity.id
_entity.type
_entity.pdbx_description
1 polymer ?
#
loop_
_entity_poly.entity_id
_entity_poly.type
_entity_poly.pdbx_seq_one_letter_code
_entity_poly.pdbx_strand_id
1 'polypeptide(L)'
;MQSTYPRYSLGHALSLSRSLSRSLARSLCACTYTQTYADTHTNSVSPVQVSLPSLNYCHLVDAVACGLWKQDGNSDDDPEDAGGSNELQTKEDIRKELSNMSFENIVKLQNQVGTKVYNTVAYGSNRSHESSKKKRLNKNRPVELSAKKPAPFLRQVIPVKKPTLRDPRFDDLSGEYKPEIFEKTYKIKKNSQTKEKLQFLLKRMENQDQARKSKEQQRERELQFKRQQRERASEGGKPFFFKKSDMKKLQLAEKYQELKKSSKLDNFLSKKRKRNAMKDRRKLPKQLQSKKAV
;
A
#
# COMPACT_ATOMS: atom_id res chain seq x y z
N MET A 1 21.96 3.91 -45.39
CA MET A 1 21.22 2.88 -44.63
C MET A 1 20.44 3.55 -43.51
N GLN A 2 19.17 3.18 -43.37
CA GLN A 2 18.21 3.78 -42.44
C GLN A 2 18.56 3.38 -40.99
N SER A 3 18.51 4.30 -40.04
CA SER A 3 18.32 3.93 -38.62
C SER A 3 17.43 4.94 -37.92
N THR A 4 16.22 4.46 -37.62
CA THR A 4 15.18 5.06 -36.80
C THR A 4 15.57 5.03 -35.32
N TYR A 5 15.32 6.11 -34.58
CA TYR A 5 15.45 6.15 -33.12
C TYR A 5 14.08 6.32 -32.45
N PRO A 6 13.77 5.59 -31.36
CA PRO A 6 12.47 5.64 -30.72
C PRO A 6 12.35 6.80 -29.72
N ARG A 7 11.17 7.43 -29.73
CA ARG A 7 10.74 8.41 -28.72
C ARG A 7 10.24 7.69 -27.46
N TYR A 8 10.75 8.08 -26.28
CA TYR A 8 10.03 7.86 -25.02
C TYR A 8 10.00 9.11 -24.13
N SER A 9 8.83 9.28 -23.51
CA SER A 9 8.30 10.47 -22.87
C SER A 9 8.87 10.72 -21.47
N LEU A 10 9.37 11.94 -21.25
CA LEU A 10 9.75 12.47 -19.94
C LEU A 10 8.53 12.96 -19.17
N GLY A 11 8.30 12.39 -17.99
CA GLY A 11 7.35 12.90 -17.01
C GLY A 11 7.96 12.87 -15.61
N HIS A 12 8.80 13.85 -15.29
CA HIS A 12 9.28 14.11 -13.93
C HIS A 12 8.86 15.51 -13.47
N ALA A 13 8.34 15.58 -12.26
CA ALA A 13 8.11 16.81 -11.50
C ALA A 13 8.84 16.68 -10.16
N LEU A 14 9.83 17.53 -9.97
CA LEU A 14 10.51 17.90 -8.73
C LEU A 14 9.45 18.48 -7.76
N SER A 15 9.26 17.94 -6.55
CA SER A 15 10.04 18.10 -5.31
C SER A 15 10.17 19.55 -4.84
N LEU A 16 9.70 19.84 -3.63
CA LEU A 16 10.38 20.78 -2.73
C LEU A 16 10.08 20.46 -1.27
N SER A 17 11.14 20.06 -0.59
CA SER A 17 11.31 19.93 0.85
C SER A 17 11.37 21.28 1.54
N ARG A 18 10.99 21.35 2.83
CA ARG A 18 11.77 22.09 3.84
C ARG A 18 11.52 21.53 5.23
N SER A 19 12.56 20.90 5.75
CA SER A 19 12.76 20.56 7.16
C SER A 19 13.42 21.74 7.86
N LEU A 20 12.83 22.21 8.95
CA LEU A 20 13.58 22.76 10.08
C LEU A 20 13.11 22.06 11.35
N SER A 21 14.09 21.72 12.17
CA SER A 21 13.97 20.87 13.35
C SER A 21 14.21 21.66 14.63
N ARG A 22 13.61 21.14 15.72
CA ARG A 22 13.90 21.39 17.15
C ARG A 22 13.35 22.72 17.69
N SER A 23 12.98 22.87 18.95
CA SER A 23 12.64 21.99 20.08
C SER A 23 12.38 22.98 21.21
N LEU A 24 11.19 22.99 21.81
CA LEU A 24 11.03 23.50 23.17
C LEU A 24 9.75 22.92 23.76
N ALA A 25 9.96 22.00 24.70
CA ALA A 25 8.95 21.47 25.59
C ALA A 25 8.65 22.51 26.68
N ARG A 26 7.37 22.71 26.98
CA ARG A 26 6.77 22.88 28.32
C ARG A 26 5.30 23.27 28.12
N SER A 27 4.41 22.36 28.54
CA SER A 27 3.61 22.53 29.74
C SER A 27 2.52 23.57 29.54
N LEU A 28 1.26 23.11 29.47
CA LEU A 28 0.25 23.44 30.47
C LEU A 28 -1.07 22.71 30.18
N CYS A 29 -1.51 22.04 31.24
CA CYS A 29 -2.89 21.90 31.69
C CYS A 29 -3.91 21.20 30.78
N ALA A 30 -4.16 19.94 31.13
CA ALA A 30 -5.41 19.26 30.89
C ALA A 30 -6.58 20.00 31.55
N CYS A 31 -7.57 20.39 30.76
CA CYS A 31 -8.94 20.57 31.25
C CYS A 31 -9.86 19.72 30.36
N THR A 32 -10.14 18.53 30.88
CA THR A 32 -11.22 17.66 30.44
C THR A 32 -12.56 18.34 30.72
N TYR A 33 -13.26 18.78 29.67
CA TYR A 33 -14.69 19.06 29.78
C TYR A 33 -15.45 17.99 29.01
N THR A 34 -15.85 16.97 29.77
CA THR A 34 -16.84 15.98 29.36
C THR A 34 -18.22 16.63 29.43
N GLN A 35 -18.86 16.82 28.29
CA GLN A 35 -20.32 16.90 28.23
C GLN A 35 -20.84 15.70 27.44
N THR A 36 -21.35 14.77 28.21
CA THR A 36 -22.32 13.76 27.83
C THR A 36 -23.57 14.45 27.29
N TYR A 37 -24.01 14.09 26.08
CA TYR A 37 -25.40 14.26 25.69
C TYR A 37 -25.93 12.91 25.26
N ALA A 38 -26.84 12.39 26.07
CA ALA A 38 -27.69 11.26 25.76
C ALA A 38 -28.77 11.74 24.79
N ASP A 39 -29.05 10.96 23.75
CA ASP A 39 -30.37 10.95 23.12
C ASP A 39 -30.68 9.53 22.68
N THR A 40 -31.56 8.92 23.46
CA THR A 40 -32.31 7.71 23.16
C THR A 40 -33.39 8.03 22.13
N HIS A 41 -33.26 7.52 20.92
CA HIS A 41 -34.43 7.28 20.07
C HIS A 41 -34.42 5.85 19.56
N THR A 42 -35.28 5.09 20.22
CA THR A 42 -35.87 3.83 19.77
C THR A 42 -36.49 4.02 18.39
N ASN A 43 -36.05 3.25 17.41
CA ASN A 43 -36.89 2.91 16.28
C ASN A 43 -36.70 1.43 15.96
N SER A 44 -37.66 0.67 16.45
CA SER A 44 -37.96 -0.71 16.11
C SER A 44 -38.29 -0.82 14.63
N VAL A 45 -37.44 -1.51 13.87
CA VAL A 45 -37.83 -2.08 12.58
C VAL A 45 -37.44 -3.54 12.60
N SER A 46 -38.47 -4.36 12.50
CA SER A 46 -38.44 -5.82 12.52
C SER A 46 -37.60 -6.40 11.38
N PRO A 47 -36.87 -7.52 11.61
CA PRO A 47 -36.04 -8.15 10.59
C PRO A 47 -36.90 -8.98 9.61
N VAL A 48 -36.83 -8.64 8.33
CA VAL A 48 -37.34 -9.48 7.24
C VAL A 48 -36.40 -10.66 7.06
N GLN A 49 -36.94 -11.86 7.27
CA GLN A 49 -36.27 -13.13 7.03
C GLN A 49 -36.16 -13.37 5.53
N VAL A 50 -34.95 -13.64 5.05
CA VAL A 50 -34.73 -14.22 3.73
C VAL A 50 -33.95 -15.52 3.90
N SER A 51 -34.56 -16.57 3.39
CA SER A 51 -34.20 -17.97 3.43
C SER A 51 -32.87 -18.26 2.73
N LEU A 52 -32.05 -19.07 3.39
CA LEU A 52 -30.90 -19.76 2.79
C LEU A 52 -31.36 -21.13 2.29
N PRO A 53 -31.08 -21.52 1.04
CA PRO A 53 -31.22 -22.90 0.62
C PRO A 53 -30.06 -23.74 1.16
N SER A 54 -30.45 -24.81 1.85
CA SER A 54 -29.63 -25.95 2.26
C SER A 54 -29.05 -26.64 1.04
N LEU A 55 -27.72 -26.75 0.96
CA LEU A 55 -27.07 -27.68 0.04
C LEU A 55 -26.45 -28.83 0.82
N ASN A 56 -26.67 -30.00 0.24
CA ASN A 56 -26.68 -31.30 0.87
C ASN A 56 -25.29 -31.80 1.27
N TYR A 57 -25.32 -32.47 2.41
CA TYR A 57 -24.38 -33.44 2.94
C TYR A 57 -24.33 -34.66 2.00
N CYS A 58 -23.16 -34.97 1.44
CA CYS A 58 -22.83 -36.31 0.97
C CYS A 58 -21.44 -36.66 1.50
N HIS A 59 -21.42 -37.58 2.46
CA HIS A 59 -20.23 -38.27 2.93
C HIS A 59 -19.84 -39.36 1.92
N LEU A 60 -18.52 -39.45 1.68
CA LEU A 60 -17.68 -40.65 1.79
C LEU A 60 -18.18 -41.94 1.13
N VAL A 61 -17.42 -42.45 0.15
CA VAL A 61 -16.83 -43.81 0.17
C VAL A 61 -15.74 -43.95 -0.90
N ASP A 62 -14.81 -44.83 -0.59
CA ASP A 62 -13.49 -45.06 -1.14
C ASP A 62 -13.41 -45.49 -2.62
N ALA A 63 -12.27 -45.21 -3.25
CA ALA A 63 -11.68 -46.09 -4.25
C ALA A 63 -10.16 -45.86 -4.34
N VAL A 64 -9.43 -46.84 -3.81
CA VAL A 64 -8.02 -47.11 -4.06
C VAL A 64 -7.84 -47.50 -5.52
N ALA A 65 -6.90 -46.87 -6.23
CA ALA A 65 -6.28 -47.48 -7.41
C ALA A 65 -4.88 -46.91 -7.65
N CYS A 66 -3.96 -47.85 -7.84
CA CYS A 66 -2.53 -47.73 -8.04
C CYS A 66 -2.08 -46.85 -9.21
N GLY A 67 -0.85 -46.37 -9.11
CA GLY A 67 0.13 -46.59 -10.17
C GLY A 67 0.84 -45.36 -10.72
N LEU A 68 2.17 -45.49 -10.79
CA LEU A 68 3.06 -44.82 -11.73
C LEU A 68 3.67 -43.47 -11.30
N TRP A 69 4.60 -43.54 -10.34
CA TRP A 69 5.68 -42.57 -10.25
C TRP A 69 6.78 -42.98 -11.22
N LYS A 70 7.02 -42.10 -12.19
CA LYS A 70 8.10 -42.20 -13.18
C LYS A 70 9.37 -41.58 -12.57
N GLN A 71 10.46 -42.31 -12.78
CA GLN A 71 11.84 -41.98 -12.40
C GLN A 71 12.28 -40.62 -12.93
N ASP A 72 12.95 -39.85 -12.08
CA ASP A 72 14.06 -38.98 -12.49
C ASP A 72 15.25 -39.35 -11.60
N GLY A 73 16.26 -39.95 -12.24
CA GLY A 73 17.58 -40.17 -11.65
C GLY A 73 18.50 -38.99 -11.96
N ASN A 74 19.31 -38.60 -10.98
CA ASN A 74 20.75 -38.38 -11.06
C ASN A 74 21.20 -37.98 -9.63
N SER A 75 22.01 -38.81 -8.99
CA SER A 75 23.47 -38.71 -8.87
C SER A 75 23.86 -38.04 -7.55
N ASP A 76 24.60 -38.76 -6.72
CA ASP A 76 26.03 -38.46 -6.52
C ASP A 76 26.56 -39.28 -5.33
N ASP A 77 27.67 -39.98 -5.63
CA ASP A 77 28.76 -40.39 -4.74
C ASP A 77 28.56 -41.56 -3.76
N ASP A 78 28.91 -42.75 -4.24
CA ASP A 78 29.59 -43.77 -3.44
C ASP A 78 31.04 -43.31 -3.15
N PRO A 79 31.52 -43.49 -1.91
CA PRO A 79 32.83 -44.10 -1.76
C PRO A 79 32.76 -45.39 -0.94
N GLU A 80 33.49 -46.38 -1.44
CA GLU A 80 33.73 -47.66 -0.80
C GLU A 80 34.43 -47.51 0.56
N ASP A 81 34.04 -48.35 1.53
CA ASP A 81 34.96 -48.77 2.59
C ASP A 81 34.81 -50.27 2.86
N ALA A 82 35.96 -50.93 2.89
CA ALA A 82 36.11 -52.36 2.85
C ALA A 82 36.41 -52.92 4.26
N GLY A 83 35.52 -53.79 4.74
CA GLY A 83 35.84 -54.98 5.53
C GLY A 83 36.47 -54.82 6.93
N GLY A 84 35.72 -55.21 7.97
CA GLY A 84 36.34 -55.82 9.16
C GLY A 84 35.64 -55.64 10.51
N SER A 85 34.72 -56.55 10.82
CA SER A 85 34.43 -57.14 12.16
C SER A 85 34.12 -56.26 13.39
N ASN A 86 32.91 -56.52 13.91
CA ASN A 86 32.37 -56.32 15.27
C ASN A 86 31.79 -54.94 15.63
N GLU A 87 30.47 -54.98 15.94
CA GLU A 87 29.69 -54.02 16.73
C GLU A 87 28.98 -52.88 15.95
N LEU A 88 27.82 -53.20 15.37
CA LEU A 88 26.89 -52.26 14.76
C LEU A 88 26.26 -51.34 15.83
N GLN A 89 26.43 -50.02 15.71
CA GLN A 89 25.49 -49.04 16.31
C GLN A 89 25.25 -47.84 15.39
N THR A 90 25.07 -48.06 14.08
CA THR A 90 24.51 -47.00 13.25
C THR A 90 22.99 -46.90 13.51
N LYS A 91 22.42 -45.70 13.42
CA LYS A 91 20.97 -45.47 13.68
C LYS A 91 20.07 -46.33 12.76
N GLU A 92 20.59 -46.72 11.60
CA GLU A 92 19.88 -47.47 10.58
C GLU A 92 19.79 -48.95 10.94
N ASP A 93 20.84 -49.50 11.52
CA ASP A 93 20.85 -50.88 12.04
C ASP A 93 19.86 -51.04 13.20
N ILE A 94 19.85 -50.07 14.13
CA ILE A 94 18.89 -50.04 15.24
C ILE A 94 17.46 -49.96 14.71
N ARG A 95 17.22 -49.18 13.65
CA ARG A 95 15.89 -49.09 13.03
C ARG A 95 15.47 -50.40 12.36
N LYS A 96 16.40 -51.11 11.71
CA LYS A 96 16.16 -52.41 11.06
C LYS A 96 15.88 -53.49 12.10
N GLU A 97 16.61 -53.48 13.22
CA GLU A 97 16.39 -54.39 14.35
C GLU A 97 15.04 -54.14 15.03
N LEU A 98 14.69 -52.87 15.29
CA LEU A 98 13.36 -52.51 15.79
C LEU A 98 12.23 -52.94 14.85
N SER A 99 12.46 -52.96 13.53
CA SER A 99 11.49 -53.45 12.54
C SER A 99 11.34 -54.97 12.53
N ASN A 100 12.37 -55.71 12.96
CA ASN A 100 12.37 -57.18 12.98
C ASN A 100 11.85 -57.75 14.30
N MET A 101 11.74 -56.93 15.36
CA MET A 101 11.18 -57.34 16.65
C MET A 101 9.65 -57.35 16.62
N SER A 102 9.03 -58.32 17.33
CA SER A 102 7.58 -58.38 17.45
C SER A 102 7.02 -57.16 18.18
N PHE A 103 5.78 -56.79 17.87
CA PHE A 103 5.13 -55.62 18.45
C PHE A 103 5.11 -55.63 19.99
N GLU A 104 4.91 -56.79 20.61
CA GLU A 104 4.95 -56.92 22.08
C GLU A 104 6.32 -56.54 22.64
N ASN A 105 7.39 -56.96 21.97
CA ASN A 105 8.76 -56.63 22.37
C ASN A 105 9.06 -55.14 22.14
N ILE A 106 8.53 -54.54 21.06
CA ILE A 106 8.63 -53.09 20.81
C ILE A 106 7.94 -52.30 21.93
N VAL A 107 6.75 -52.73 22.37
CA VAL A 107 6.00 -52.08 23.46
C VAL A 107 6.70 -52.24 24.80
N LYS A 108 7.23 -53.43 25.11
CA LYS A 108 8.04 -53.66 26.32
C LYS A 108 9.28 -52.76 26.33
N LEU A 109 9.97 -52.66 25.19
CA LEU A 109 11.14 -51.81 25.03
C LEU A 109 10.77 -50.33 25.17
N GLN A 110 9.68 -49.87 24.58
CA GLN A 110 9.17 -48.51 24.71
C GLN A 110 8.83 -48.15 26.16
N ASN A 111 8.28 -49.09 26.94
CA ASN A 111 8.00 -48.90 28.35
C ASN A 111 9.28 -48.86 29.21
N GLN A 112 10.32 -49.59 28.81
CA GLN A 112 11.62 -49.63 29.50
C GLN A 112 12.49 -48.40 29.21
N VAL A 113 12.70 -48.05 27.94
CA VAL A 113 13.57 -46.92 27.54
C VAL A 113 12.82 -45.58 27.55
N GLY A 114 11.48 -45.63 27.60
CA GLY A 114 10.59 -44.49 27.58
C GLY A 114 10.24 -44.02 26.16
N THR A 115 8.99 -43.57 25.99
CA THR A 115 8.42 -43.16 24.69
C THR A 115 9.21 -42.04 24.00
N LYS A 116 9.78 -41.10 24.76
CA LYS A 116 10.55 -39.97 24.22
C LYS A 116 11.89 -40.41 23.62
N VAL A 117 12.64 -41.26 24.33
CA VAL A 117 13.93 -41.78 23.86
C VAL A 117 13.71 -42.68 22.65
N TYR A 118 12.73 -43.59 22.73
CA TYR A 118 12.32 -44.42 21.60
C TYR A 118 12.00 -43.59 20.35
N ASN A 119 11.15 -42.57 20.48
CA ASN A 119 10.78 -41.72 19.35
C ASN A 119 11.96 -40.95 18.76
N THR A 120 12.93 -40.51 19.58
CA THR A 120 14.14 -39.84 19.08
C THR A 120 15.06 -40.78 18.31
N VAL A 121 15.15 -42.05 18.70
CA VAL A 121 16.00 -43.04 18.03
C VAL A 121 15.32 -43.58 16.78
N ALA A 122 14.02 -43.91 16.86
CA ALA A 122 13.26 -44.49 15.75
C ALA A 122 12.92 -43.47 14.64
N TYR A 123 12.58 -42.23 15.01
CA TYR A 123 12.11 -41.19 14.07
C TYR A 123 13.05 -39.99 13.95
N GLY A 124 14.13 -39.94 14.75
CA GLY A 124 15.01 -38.78 14.86
C GLY A 124 14.42 -37.68 15.74
N SER A 125 15.25 -36.74 16.20
CA SER A 125 14.76 -35.50 16.79
C SER A 125 13.98 -34.74 15.72
N ASN A 126 12.67 -34.55 15.92
CA ASN A 126 11.80 -33.79 15.01
C ASN A 126 12.54 -32.53 14.54
N ARG A 127 12.83 -32.47 13.23
CA ARG A 127 13.50 -31.33 12.62
C ARG A 127 12.80 -30.06 13.10
N SER A 128 13.61 -29.10 13.57
CA SER A 128 13.15 -27.75 13.88
C SER A 128 12.13 -27.35 12.83
N HIS A 129 10.97 -26.86 13.28
CA HIS A 129 9.91 -26.39 12.40
C HIS A 129 10.46 -25.19 11.63
N GLU A 130 11.18 -25.45 10.54
CA GLU A 130 11.69 -24.46 9.62
C GLU A 130 10.43 -23.77 9.11
N SER A 131 10.15 -22.56 9.61
CA SER A 131 9.01 -21.76 9.17
C SER A 131 9.30 -21.26 7.75
N SER A 132 9.40 -22.18 6.81
CA SER A 132 9.59 -21.88 5.41
C SER A 132 8.31 -21.16 4.98
N LYS A 133 8.44 -19.85 4.75
CA LYS A 133 7.38 -19.06 4.13
C LYS A 133 7.03 -19.80 2.83
N LYS A 134 5.80 -20.33 2.74
CA LYS A 134 5.34 -21.09 1.57
C LYS A 134 5.68 -20.29 0.31
N LYS A 135 6.69 -20.73 -0.44
CA LYS A 135 7.11 -20.08 -1.67
C LYS A 135 6.02 -20.32 -2.72
N ARG A 136 5.83 -19.35 -3.60
CA ARG A 136 4.94 -19.51 -4.76
C ARG A 136 5.57 -20.55 -5.69
N LEU A 137 4.79 -21.55 -6.14
CA LEU A 137 5.27 -22.52 -7.12
C LEU A 137 5.60 -21.87 -8.48
N ASN A 138 4.92 -20.78 -8.85
CA ASN A 138 5.22 -19.99 -10.04
C ASN A 138 4.91 -18.48 -9.79
N LYS A 139 5.58 -17.57 -10.50
CA LYS A 139 5.43 -16.11 -10.43
C LYS A 139 4.01 -15.60 -10.70
N ASN A 140 3.16 -16.44 -11.29
CA ASN A 140 1.75 -16.14 -11.60
C ASN A 140 0.74 -16.87 -10.70
N ARG A 141 1.17 -17.69 -9.73
CA ARG A 141 0.27 -18.44 -8.82
C ARG A 141 -0.05 -17.63 -7.54
N PRO A 142 -1.30 -17.41 -7.14
CA PRO A 142 -1.60 -16.78 -5.85
C PRO A 142 -1.07 -17.62 -4.66
N VAL A 143 -0.82 -16.95 -3.52
CA VAL A 143 -0.39 -17.62 -2.28
C VAL A 143 -1.61 -17.89 -1.41
N GLU A 144 -1.80 -19.14 -1.01
CA GLU A 144 -2.82 -19.52 -0.02
C GLU A 144 -2.43 -18.96 1.36
N LEU A 145 -3.26 -18.05 1.89
CA LEU A 145 -3.12 -17.49 3.23
C LEU A 145 -4.26 -18.01 4.11
N SER A 146 -3.95 -18.32 5.38
CA SER A 146 -4.99 -18.72 6.33
C SER A 146 -5.96 -17.57 6.58
N ALA A 147 -7.26 -17.84 6.49
CA ALA A 147 -8.32 -16.89 6.83
C ALA A 147 -8.26 -16.41 8.29
N LYS A 148 -7.58 -17.15 9.17
CA LYS A 148 -7.35 -16.78 10.59
C LYS A 148 -6.31 -15.67 10.76
N LYS A 149 -5.57 -15.30 9.71
CA LYS A 149 -4.60 -14.19 9.78
C LYS A 149 -5.35 -12.87 9.59
N PRO A 150 -5.47 -12.01 10.62
CA PRO A 150 -6.12 -10.73 10.46
C PRO A 150 -5.33 -9.86 9.47
N ALA A 151 -6.03 -9.15 8.59
CA ALA A 151 -5.38 -8.19 7.71
C ALA A 151 -4.77 -7.07 8.56
N PRO A 152 -3.47 -6.74 8.38
CA PRO A 152 -2.88 -5.62 9.11
C PRO A 152 -3.59 -4.34 8.71
N PHE A 153 -4.15 -3.64 9.70
CA PHE A 153 -4.89 -2.39 9.48
C PHE A 153 -4.03 -1.31 8.83
N LEU A 154 -2.70 -1.32 9.07
CA LEU A 154 -1.81 -0.29 8.59
C LEU A 154 -0.41 -0.82 8.25
N ARG A 155 0.10 -0.47 7.06
CA ARG A 155 1.47 -0.82 6.65
C ARG A 155 2.49 0.03 7.40
N GLN A 156 3.52 -0.61 7.95
CA GLN A 156 4.70 0.07 8.49
C GLN A 156 5.48 0.69 7.32
N VAL A 157 5.66 2.01 7.35
CA VAL A 157 6.41 2.73 6.30
C VAL A 157 7.88 2.67 6.65
N ILE A 158 8.61 1.78 6.00
CA ILE A 158 10.07 1.70 6.10
C ILE A 158 10.66 2.71 5.10
N PRO A 159 11.55 3.62 5.51
CA PRO A 159 12.23 4.50 4.58
C PRO A 159 13.16 3.68 3.68
N VAL A 160 12.84 3.62 2.39
CA VAL A 160 13.68 2.99 1.37
C VAL A 160 14.56 4.05 0.71
N LYS A 161 15.86 3.81 0.61
CA LYS A 161 16.78 4.65 -0.16
C LYS A 161 16.42 4.53 -1.64
N LYS A 162 16.01 5.63 -2.27
CA LYS A 162 15.69 5.67 -3.70
C LYS A 162 16.96 6.00 -4.50
N PRO A 163 17.25 5.32 -5.61
CA PRO A 163 18.35 5.71 -6.48
C PRO A 163 18.03 7.08 -7.10
N THR A 164 19.00 8.00 -7.05
CA THR A 164 18.88 9.34 -7.65
C THR A 164 19.50 9.31 -9.05
N LEU A 165 18.71 9.59 -10.08
CA LEU A 165 19.24 9.84 -11.42
C LEU A 165 19.82 11.27 -11.45
N ARG A 166 21.10 11.41 -11.81
CA ARG A 166 21.76 12.71 -11.95
C ARG A 166 21.68 13.17 -13.41
N ASP A 167 21.27 14.41 -13.64
CA ASP A 167 21.30 15.02 -14.97
C ASP A 167 22.66 15.72 -15.11
N PRO A 168 23.53 15.32 -16.05
CA PRO A 168 24.88 15.89 -16.20
C PRO A 168 24.87 17.38 -16.58
N ARG A 169 23.72 17.99 -16.90
CA ARG A 169 23.65 19.45 -17.06
C ARG A 169 23.47 20.18 -15.74
N PHE A 170 22.99 19.47 -14.71
CA PHE A 170 22.66 19.99 -13.39
C PHE A 170 23.40 19.22 -12.29
N ASP A 171 24.46 18.50 -12.64
CA ASP A 171 25.30 17.75 -11.69
C ASP A 171 26.56 18.55 -11.42
N ASP A 172 26.89 18.73 -10.13
CA ASP A 172 27.95 19.63 -9.68
C ASP A 172 29.35 19.22 -10.21
N LEU A 173 29.49 17.97 -10.64
CA LEU A 173 30.71 17.39 -11.22
C LEU A 173 30.95 17.75 -12.70
N SER A 174 29.99 18.42 -13.35
CA SER A 174 29.95 18.57 -14.82
C SER A 174 30.72 19.78 -15.36
N GLY A 175 31.47 20.46 -14.50
CA GLY A 175 32.29 21.63 -14.83
C GLY A 175 31.61 22.98 -14.61
N GLU A 176 32.35 24.05 -14.87
CA GLU A 176 31.91 25.43 -14.61
C GLU A 176 31.07 26.04 -15.75
N TYR A 177 30.07 26.84 -15.39
CA TYR A 177 29.20 27.55 -16.33
C TYR A 177 29.97 28.62 -17.12
N LYS A 178 29.92 28.53 -18.46
CA LYS A 178 30.52 29.52 -19.38
C LYS A 178 29.44 30.45 -19.95
N PRO A 179 29.29 31.69 -19.44
CA PRO A 179 28.21 32.60 -19.84
C PRO A 179 28.24 32.95 -21.32
N GLU A 180 29.43 33.09 -21.92
CA GLU A 180 29.55 33.44 -23.33
C GLU A 180 28.92 32.41 -24.29
N ILE A 181 29.13 31.12 -24.02
CA ILE A 181 28.57 30.06 -24.86
C ILE A 181 27.05 30.08 -24.74
N PHE A 182 26.54 30.23 -23.51
CA PHE A 182 25.11 30.29 -23.23
C PHE A 182 24.42 31.45 -23.94
N GLU A 183 24.97 32.66 -23.83
CA GLU A 183 24.40 33.84 -24.49
C GLU A 183 24.41 33.71 -26.01
N LYS A 184 25.47 33.12 -26.58
CA LYS A 184 25.57 32.88 -28.03
C LYS A 184 24.55 31.84 -28.50
N THR A 185 24.38 30.71 -27.79
CA THR A 185 23.45 29.64 -28.20
C THR A 185 21.98 29.93 -27.89
N TYR A 186 21.67 30.68 -26.83
CA TYR A 186 20.31 30.89 -26.34
C TYR A 186 19.80 32.33 -26.50
N LYS A 187 20.41 33.13 -27.38
CA LYS A 187 19.94 34.50 -27.65
C LYS A 187 18.50 34.51 -28.17
N ILE A 188 17.56 34.88 -27.31
CA ILE A 188 16.14 34.95 -27.66
C ILE A 188 15.94 36.10 -28.65
N LYS A 189 15.54 35.77 -29.90
CA LYS A 189 15.19 36.78 -30.91
C LYS A 189 13.96 37.58 -30.46
N LYS A 190 14.08 38.91 -30.37
CA LYS A 190 13.05 39.85 -29.91
C LYS A 190 12.01 40.13 -31.01
N ASN A 191 11.28 39.12 -31.45
CA ASN A 191 10.18 39.29 -32.41
C ASN A 191 8.85 39.44 -31.64
N SER A 192 7.91 40.25 -32.13
CA SER A 192 6.60 40.46 -31.47
C SER A 192 5.80 39.14 -31.35
N GLN A 193 5.78 38.34 -32.41
CA GLN A 193 5.13 37.02 -32.43
C GLN A 193 5.77 36.02 -31.45
N THR A 194 7.09 36.11 -31.22
CA THR A 194 7.75 35.22 -30.24
C THR A 194 7.41 35.65 -28.82
N LYS A 195 7.26 36.95 -28.55
CA LYS A 195 6.83 37.48 -27.24
C LYS A 195 5.43 37.00 -26.85
N GLU A 196 4.45 37.04 -27.75
CA GLU A 196 3.09 36.56 -27.48
C GLU A 196 3.06 35.05 -27.21
N LYS A 197 3.77 34.27 -28.03
CA LYS A 197 3.92 32.81 -27.82
C LYS A 197 4.56 32.50 -26.47
N LEU A 198 5.59 33.26 -26.08
CA LEU A 198 6.25 33.11 -24.78
C LEU A 198 5.31 33.47 -23.61
N GLN A 199 4.54 34.56 -23.72
CA GLN A 199 3.56 34.91 -22.68
C GLN A 199 2.46 33.86 -22.52
N PHE A 200 1.94 33.34 -23.64
CA PHE A 200 0.97 32.24 -23.61
C PHE A 200 1.57 30.99 -22.95
N LEU A 201 2.80 30.64 -23.31
CA LEU A 201 3.50 29.49 -22.74
C LEU A 201 3.74 29.67 -21.24
N LEU A 202 4.18 30.85 -20.79
CA LEU A 202 4.36 31.18 -19.38
C LEU A 202 3.05 31.02 -18.61
N LYS A 203 1.95 31.58 -19.12
CA LYS A 203 0.62 31.45 -18.50
C LYS A 203 0.17 29.99 -18.43
N ARG A 204 0.44 29.19 -19.46
CA ARG A 204 0.14 27.75 -19.47
C ARG A 204 0.95 27.01 -18.40
N MET A 205 2.25 27.26 -18.32
CA MET A 205 3.15 26.65 -17.34
C MET A 205 2.75 27.02 -15.92
N GLU A 206 2.46 28.30 -15.65
CA GLU A 206 1.99 28.76 -14.35
C GLU A 206 0.68 28.06 -13.94
N ASN A 207 -0.28 27.94 -14.86
CA ASN A 207 -1.52 27.23 -14.59
C ASN A 207 -1.28 25.74 -14.27
N GLN A 208 -0.34 25.09 -14.98
CA GLN A 208 0.05 23.72 -14.68
C GLN A 208 0.70 23.59 -13.30
N ASP A 209 1.57 24.53 -12.93
CA ASP A 209 2.21 24.56 -11.61
C ASP A 209 1.21 24.75 -10.48
N GLN A 210 0.29 25.69 -10.62
CA GLN A 210 -0.78 25.89 -9.65
C GLN A 210 -1.67 24.64 -9.51
N ALA A 211 -1.99 23.96 -10.62
CA ALA A 211 -2.73 22.71 -10.60
C ALA A 211 -1.94 21.58 -9.90
N ARG A 212 -0.63 21.48 -10.13
CA ARG A 212 0.26 20.54 -9.43
C ARG A 212 0.29 20.80 -7.94
N LYS A 213 0.55 22.05 -7.52
CA LYS A 213 0.57 22.48 -6.12
C LYS A 213 -0.75 22.19 -5.41
N SER A 214 -1.88 22.50 -6.04
CA SER A 214 -3.22 22.22 -5.49
C SER A 214 -3.45 20.72 -5.25
N LYS A 215 -3.03 19.86 -6.20
CA LYS A 215 -3.10 18.40 -6.04
C LYS A 215 -2.17 17.88 -4.95
N GLU A 216 -0.97 18.44 -4.85
CA GLU A 216 -0.01 18.08 -3.82
C GLU A 216 -0.51 18.45 -2.42
N GLN A 217 -1.03 19.67 -2.22
CA GLN A 217 -1.66 20.09 -0.97
C GLN A 217 -2.86 19.20 -0.59
N GLN A 218 -3.66 18.76 -1.58
CA GLN A 218 -4.72 17.80 -1.31
C GLN A 218 -4.15 16.45 -0.83
N ARG A 219 -3.13 15.94 -1.52
CA ARG A 219 -2.45 14.69 -1.15
C ARG A 219 -1.82 14.78 0.24
N GLU A 220 -1.16 15.88 0.55
CA GLU A 220 -0.56 16.13 1.86
C GLU A 220 -1.61 16.13 2.97
N ARG A 221 -2.75 16.82 2.78
CA ARG A 221 -3.85 16.79 3.75
C ARG A 221 -4.41 15.38 3.95
N GLU A 222 -4.58 14.61 2.87
CA GLU A 222 -5.00 13.21 2.96
C GLU A 222 -3.97 12.33 3.69
N LEU A 223 -2.68 12.55 3.46
CA LEU A 223 -1.59 11.84 4.14
C LEU A 223 -1.48 12.23 5.63
N GLN A 224 -1.63 13.52 5.95
CA GLN A 224 -1.67 14.02 7.32
C GLN A 224 -2.84 13.40 8.09
N PHE A 225 -4.02 13.34 7.46
CA PHE A 225 -5.17 12.70 8.07
C PHE A 225 -4.92 11.20 8.34
N LYS A 226 -4.36 10.47 7.36
CA LYS A 226 -3.96 9.06 7.55
C LYS A 226 -2.92 8.90 8.66
N ARG A 227 -2.02 9.87 8.84
CA ARG A 227 -1.03 9.87 9.92
C ARG A 227 -1.69 10.06 11.28
N GLN A 228 -2.62 11.00 11.42
CA GLN A 228 -3.37 11.19 12.67
C GLN A 228 -4.19 9.95 13.05
N GLN A 229 -4.76 9.26 12.05
CA GLN A 229 -5.46 7.99 12.29
C GLN A 229 -4.51 6.89 12.79
N ARG A 230 -3.29 6.83 12.23
CA ARG A 230 -2.24 5.91 12.69
C ARG A 230 -1.90 6.15 14.16
N GLU A 231 -1.73 7.41 14.53
CA GLU A 231 -1.37 7.85 15.87
C GLU A 231 -2.46 7.48 16.88
N ARG A 232 -3.72 7.84 16.62
CA ARG A 232 -4.86 7.43 17.46
C ARG A 232 -5.00 5.92 17.61
N ALA A 233 -4.76 5.16 16.54
CA ALA A 233 -4.76 3.70 16.61
C ALA A 233 -3.59 3.16 17.44
N SER A 234 -2.43 3.82 17.37
CA SER A 234 -1.26 3.50 18.20
C SER A 234 -1.53 3.76 19.69
N GLU A 235 -2.32 4.79 20.00
CA GLU A 235 -2.80 5.10 21.36
C GLU A 235 -3.91 4.13 21.85
N GLY A 236 -4.33 3.16 21.02
CA GLY A 236 -5.39 2.20 21.35
C GLY A 236 -6.81 2.70 21.06
N GLY A 237 -6.96 3.89 20.49
CA GLY A 237 -8.25 4.43 20.05
C GLY A 237 -8.82 3.69 18.84
N LYS A 238 -10.16 3.63 18.75
CA LYS A 238 -10.86 3.07 17.59
C LYS A 238 -10.63 3.98 16.37
N PRO A 239 -10.16 3.46 15.21
CA PRO A 239 -9.98 4.27 14.00
C PRO A 239 -11.30 4.89 13.53
N PHE A 240 -11.32 6.21 13.29
CA PHE A 240 -12.53 6.94 12.91
C PHE A 240 -12.41 7.54 11.51
N PHE A 241 -13.22 7.06 10.58
CA PHE A 241 -13.22 7.54 9.19
C PHE A 241 -14.26 8.64 9.00
N PHE A 242 -13.82 9.87 8.73
CA PHE A 242 -14.74 10.91 8.29
C PHE A 242 -15.34 10.56 6.93
N LYS A 243 -16.64 10.83 6.78
CA LYS A 243 -17.29 10.78 5.46
C LYS A 243 -16.66 11.84 4.56
N LYS A 244 -16.61 11.55 3.25
CA LYS A 244 -16.10 12.50 2.23
C LYS A 244 -16.84 13.85 2.25
N SER A 245 -18.13 13.85 2.63
CA SER A 245 -18.93 15.06 2.80
C SER A 245 -18.41 15.95 3.92
N ASP A 246 -18.07 15.35 5.06
CA ASP A 246 -17.68 16.08 6.26
C ASP A 246 -16.26 16.61 6.11
N MET A 247 -15.37 15.85 5.46
CA MET A 247 -14.07 16.36 5.00
C MET A 247 -14.21 17.63 4.15
N LYS A 248 -15.15 17.65 3.20
CA LYS A 248 -15.38 18.83 2.35
C LYS A 248 -15.92 20.02 3.15
N LYS A 249 -16.78 19.79 4.15
CA LYS A 249 -17.28 20.85 5.05
C LYS A 249 -16.14 21.47 5.86
N LEU A 250 -15.24 20.65 6.41
CA LEU A 250 -14.06 21.12 7.14
C LEU A 250 -13.14 21.96 6.24
N GLN A 251 -12.82 21.47 5.03
CA GLN A 251 -12.00 22.22 4.06
C GLN A 251 -12.67 23.54 3.63
N LEU A 252 -14.00 23.55 3.50
CA LEU A 252 -14.74 24.77 3.20
C LEU A 252 -14.63 25.76 4.37
N ALA A 253 -14.83 25.31 5.61
CA ALA A 253 -14.73 26.15 6.80
C ALA A 253 -13.35 26.79 6.94
N GLU A 254 -12.28 26.01 6.77
CA GLU A 254 -10.88 26.49 6.74
C GLU A 254 -10.69 27.58 5.68
N LYS A 255 -11.14 27.33 4.45
CA LYS A 255 -11.09 28.31 3.36
C LYS A 255 -11.86 29.60 3.66
N TYR A 256 -13.00 29.52 4.33
CA TYR A 256 -13.77 30.69 4.75
C TYR A 256 -13.02 31.51 5.81
N GLN A 257 -12.36 30.84 6.76
CA GLN A 257 -11.52 31.50 7.76
C GLN A 257 -10.32 32.20 7.11
N GLU A 258 -9.63 31.55 6.17
CA GLU A 258 -8.53 32.17 5.40
C GLU A 258 -9.00 33.40 4.62
N LEU A 259 -10.14 33.32 3.92
CA LEU A 259 -10.69 34.44 3.16
C LEU A 259 -11.16 35.59 4.05
N LYS A 260 -11.65 35.28 5.26
CA LYS A 260 -12.02 36.27 6.27
C LYS A 260 -10.77 36.99 6.78
N LYS A 261 -9.70 36.25 7.10
CA LYS A 261 -8.40 36.81 7.50
C LYS A 261 -7.81 37.70 6.40
N SER A 262 -7.94 37.28 5.14
CA SER A 262 -7.40 38.03 4.00
C SER A 262 -8.33 39.12 3.46
N SER A 263 -9.42 39.47 4.17
CA SER A 263 -10.47 40.42 3.77
C SER A 263 -11.06 40.26 2.35
N LYS A 264 -10.90 39.08 1.73
CA LYS A 264 -11.34 38.79 0.34
C LYS A 264 -12.68 38.04 0.30
N LEU A 265 -13.32 37.88 1.46
CA LEU A 265 -14.55 37.11 1.62
C LEU A 265 -15.73 37.68 0.80
N ASP A 266 -15.95 38.99 0.86
CA ASP A 266 -17.08 39.63 0.16
C ASP A 266 -16.96 39.50 -1.36
N ASN A 267 -15.75 39.64 -1.89
CA ASN A 267 -15.43 39.40 -3.29
C ASN A 267 -15.66 37.93 -3.70
N PHE A 268 -15.35 36.98 -2.82
CA PHE A 268 -15.63 35.57 -3.06
C PHE A 268 -17.14 35.29 -3.08
N LEU A 269 -17.89 35.85 -2.11
CA LEU A 269 -19.34 35.72 -2.02
C LEU A 269 -20.05 36.35 -3.22
N SER A 270 -19.66 37.57 -3.62
CA SER A 270 -20.25 38.24 -4.78
C SER A 270 -20.02 37.45 -6.08
N LYS A 271 -18.79 36.94 -6.30
CA LYS A 271 -18.48 36.04 -7.43
C LYS A 271 -19.23 34.71 -7.35
N LYS A 272 -19.52 34.20 -6.16
CA LYS A 272 -20.31 32.97 -5.97
C LYS A 272 -21.78 33.22 -6.28
N ARG A 273 -22.38 34.31 -5.78
CA ARG A 273 -23.75 34.75 -6.09
C ARG A 273 -23.94 34.91 -7.61
N LYS A 274 -23.04 35.65 -8.28
CA LYS A 274 -23.08 35.83 -9.75
C LYS A 274 -23.03 34.51 -10.52
N ARG A 275 -22.15 33.57 -10.14
CA ARG A 275 -22.04 32.25 -10.79
C ARG A 275 -23.26 31.38 -10.55
N ASN A 276 -23.85 31.43 -9.35
CA ASN A 276 -25.08 30.69 -9.05
C ASN A 276 -26.25 31.25 -9.86
N ALA A 277 -26.47 32.57 -9.85
CA ALA A 277 -27.51 33.22 -10.66
C ALA A 277 -27.40 32.88 -12.15
N MET A 278 -26.18 32.82 -12.70
CA MET A 278 -25.98 32.40 -14.09
C MET A 278 -26.33 30.93 -14.35
N LYS A 279 -26.06 30.04 -13.39
CA LYS A 279 -26.46 28.62 -13.47
C LYS A 279 -27.97 28.46 -13.36
N ASP A 280 -28.60 29.20 -12.46
CA ASP A 280 -30.04 29.18 -12.26
C ASP A 280 -30.75 29.72 -13.51
N ARG A 281 -30.24 30.80 -14.12
CA ARG A 281 -30.70 31.29 -15.43
C ARG A 281 -30.62 30.26 -16.54
N ARG A 282 -29.61 29.37 -16.54
CA ARG A 282 -29.51 28.28 -17.52
C ARG A 282 -30.54 27.16 -17.31
N LYS A 283 -31.03 26.99 -16.08
CA LYS A 283 -32.04 25.99 -15.71
C LYS A 283 -33.46 26.51 -15.92
N LEU A 284 -33.65 27.83 -15.91
CA LEU A 284 -34.94 28.44 -16.23
C LEU A 284 -35.23 28.28 -17.73
N PRO A 285 -36.51 28.06 -18.10
CA PRO A 285 -36.91 28.08 -19.50
C PRO A 285 -36.53 29.43 -20.11
N LYS A 286 -35.91 29.41 -21.29
CA LYS A 286 -35.61 30.63 -22.04
C LYS A 286 -36.95 31.23 -22.43
N GLN A 287 -37.32 32.35 -21.82
CA GLN A 287 -38.42 33.13 -22.36
C GLN A 287 -38.01 33.58 -23.76
N LEU A 288 -38.64 33.00 -24.78
CA LEU A 288 -38.63 33.56 -26.12
C LEU A 288 -39.24 34.94 -25.94
N GLN A 289 -38.45 35.99 -26.09
CA GLN A 289 -39.02 37.32 -26.14
C GLN A 289 -39.98 37.31 -27.33
N SER A 290 -41.28 37.34 -27.05
CA SER A 290 -42.26 37.65 -28.07
C SER A 290 -41.78 38.96 -28.67
N LYS A 291 -41.43 38.93 -29.96
CA LYS A 291 -41.13 40.15 -30.70
C LYS A 291 -42.34 41.05 -30.46
N LYS A 292 -42.16 42.14 -29.72
CA LYS A 292 -43.18 43.17 -29.62
C LYS A 292 -43.45 43.58 -31.06
N ALA A 293 -44.60 43.19 -31.59
CA ALA A 293 -45.08 43.67 -32.86
C ALA A 293 -45.15 45.20 -32.75
N VAL A 294 -44.52 45.85 -33.71
CA VAL A 294 -44.54 47.31 -33.90
C VAL A 294 -45.97 47.75 -34.17
#